data_AF-A0A812ULV3-F1
#
_entry.id   AF-A0A812ULV3-F1
#
_cell.length_a   1.000
_cell.length_b   1.000
_cell.length_c   1.000
_cell.angle_alpha   90.00
_cell.angle_beta   90.00
_cell.angle_gamma   90.00
#
_symmetry.space_group_name_H-M   'P 1'
#
loop_
_entity.id
_entity.type
_entity.pdbx_description
1 polymer ?
#
loop_
_entity_poly.entity_id
_entity_poly.type
_entity_poly.pdbx_seq_one_letter_code
_entity_poly.pdbx_strand_id
1 'polypeptide(L)'
;DWLPLMEDILTSPAVAAMELELIHELVKHNEYQTATPTFYGCESSGLRRSQHAVKGVVADVVFTVRGRTNAVVGMFAAASDDACGAAQSLAESITAEGLAQVEFVTVDNPSRHYLLSLKNICPNLQVMALDPVHLAMPCEYASSRKRTQATKTLRCILSKFSAVDHTYDAASWGHVFHGRSCKGLTVEEKSLRQKIEDRTMWVTTTAEQILAQLDPSRPFYTRIEWIRSLAALVSVFRDEVSRLARGPNGRICQLLHTAAAAERSGWYMNNIRLRHSMPRHRLSLLPVGTTSNESLHHEINCWFRETQQMHQSTLQLKLRVLKLGKLMSHNSALYQHTSKQLPHSVVLARAIRRTLWSEKGWQRWCKERARPRCGVQGEPATFCKATARKTGGQGCCCENEASCCHTLFCREEETAHSPHSSAEGFASERRHAFVHLVVKD
;
A
#
# COMPACT_ATOMS: atom_id res chain seq x y z
N ASP A 1 2.32 27.31 -5.01
CA ASP A 1 2.92 26.00 -5.27
C ASP A 1 3.80 25.62 -4.09
N TRP A 2 3.42 24.61 -3.29
CA TRP A 2 4.07 24.25 -2.03
C TRP A 2 5.02 23.05 -2.16
N LEU A 3 5.04 22.39 -3.32
CA LEU A 3 5.78 21.15 -3.54
C LEU A 3 7.30 21.30 -3.32
N PRO A 4 7.97 22.35 -3.84
CA PRO A 4 9.40 22.55 -3.57
C PRO A 4 9.71 22.71 -2.09
N LEU A 5 8.83 23.40 -1.35
CA LEU A 5 8.98 23.57 0.10
C LEU A 5 8.85 22.23 0.83
N MET A 6 7.90 21.38 0.42
CA MET A 6 7.76 20.05 1.03
C MET A 6 8.92 19.13 0.69
N GLU A 7 9.45 19.21 -0.52
CA GLU A 7 10.69 18.50 -0.88
C GLU A 7 11.87 18.95 -0.01
N ASP A 8 12.08 20.26 0.16
CA ASP A 8 13.12 20.82 1.03
C ASP A 8 12.99 20.33 2.49
N ILE A 9 11.76 20.26 3.00
CA ILE A 9 11.48 19.81 4.38
C ILE A 9 11.73 18.31 4.53
N LEU A 10 11.18 17.48 3.63
CA LEU A 10 11.29 16.02 3.72
C LEU A 10 12.71 15.51 3.45
N THR A 11 13.50 16.26 2.69
CA THR A 11 14.92 15.96 2.46
C THR A 11 15.84 16.54 3.52
N SER A 12 15.30 17.24 4.52
CA SER A 12 16.11 17.77 5.63
C SER A 12 16.63 16.65 6.53
N PRO A 13 17.84 16.81 7.12
CA PRO A 13 18.41 15.83 8.04
C PRO A 13 17.53 15.52 9.25
N ALA A 14 16.75 16.49 9.73
CA ALA A 14 15.86 16.32 10.88
C ALA A 14 14.70 15.36 10.57
N VAL A 15 14.07 15.49 9.39
CA VAL A 15 13.00 14.58 8.97
C VAL A 15 13.57 13.20 8.66
N ALA A 16 14.74 13.12 8.03
CA ALA A 16 15.41 11.85 7.78
C ALA A 16 15.74 11.11 9.10
N ALA A 17 16.26 11.83 10.11
CA ALA A 17 16.54 11.25 11.42
C ALA A 17 15.28 10.74 12.12
N MET A 18 14.18 11.49 12.06
CA MET A 18 12.89 11.03 12.58
C MET A 18 12.39 9.79 11.84
N GLU A 19 12.45 9.77 10.51
CA GLU A 19 12.02 8.62 9.71
C GLU A 19 12.81 7.36 10.11
N LEU A 20 14.13 7.49 10.32
CA LEU A 20 14.97 6.40 10.83
C LEU A 20 14.57 5.94 12.23
N GLU A 21 14.28 6.86 13.16
CA GLU A 21 13.80 6.52 14.51
C GLU A 21 12.48 5.76 14.48
N LEU A 22 11.53 6.20 13.65
CA LEU A 22 10.24 5.52 13.46
C LEU A 22 10.43 4.12 12.87
N ILE A 23 11.33 3.96 11.89
CA ILE A 23 11.67 2.64 11.32
C ILE A 23 12.32 1.75 12.38
N HIS A 24 13.23 2.29 13.20
CA HIS A 24 13.86 1.54 14.28
C HIS A 24 12.84 1.03 15.29
N GLU A 25 11.84 1.84 15.67
CA GLU A 25 10.75 1.40 16.54
C GLU A 25 9.91 0.27 15.90
N LEU A 26 9.63 0.33 14.59
CA LEU A 26 8.95 -0.78 13.89
C LEU A 26 9.73 -2.09 13.99
N VAL A 27 11.06 -2.04 13.78
CA VAL A 27 11.95 -3.20 13.91
C VAL A 27 11.93 -3.68 15.37
N LYS A 28 12.18 -2.80 16.33
CA LYS A 28 12.19 -3.13 17.77
C LYS A 28 10.88 -3.81 18.23
N HIS A 29 9.75 -3.45 17.64
CA HIS A 29 8.43 -3.99 17.97
C HIS A 29 7.95 -5.15 17.06
N ASN A 30 8.84 -5.68 16.21
CA ASN A 30 8.54 -6.78 15.28
C ASN A 30 7.29 -6.50 14.43
N GLU A 31 7.16 -5.27 13.93
CA GLU A 31 6.01 -4.90 13.09
C GLU A 31 6.08 -5.55 11.70
N TYR A 32 7.27 -5.90 11.24
CA TYR A 32 7.48 -6.59 9.97
C TYR A 32 7.21 -8.09 10.03
N GLN A 33 6.94 -8.67 11.22
CA GLN A 33 6.74 -10.12 11.37
C GLN A 33 5.70 -10.68 10.38
N THR A 34 4.66 -9.90 10.15
CA THR A 34 3.66 -10.19 9.12
C THR A 34 3.64 -9.05 8.12
N ALA A 35 3.71 -9.39 6.83
CA ALA A 35 3.57 -8.42 5.75
C ALA A 35 2.32 -8.74 4.91
N THR A 36 1.57 -7.71 4.58
CA THR A 36 0.47 -7.81 3.61
C THR A 36 0.78 -6.85 2.45
N PRO A 37 1.53 -7.31 1.45
CA PRO A 37 1.83 -6.51 0.27
C PRO A 37 0.63 -6.54 -0.69
N THR A 38 0.23 -5.36 -1.18
CA THR A 38 -0.84 -5.21 -2.17
C THR A 38 -0.47 -4.10 -3.15
N PHE A 39 -0.84 -4.29 -4.40
CA PHE A 39 -0.68 -3.33 -5.48
C PHE A 39 -1.96 -2.55 -5.72
N TYR A 40 -1.82 -1.27 -6.05
CA TYR A 40 -2.90 -0.37 -6.41
C TYR A 40 -2.60 0.33 -7.73
N GLY A 41 -3.40 0.07 -8.77
CA GLY A 41 -3.24 0.71 -10.08
C GLY A 41 -3.70 2.16 -10.07
N CYS A 42 -2.87 3.08 -10.57
CA CYS A 42 -3.24 4.50 -10.67
C CYS A 42 -4.33 4.79 -11.72
N GLU A 43 -4.61 3.86 -12.65
CA GLU A 43 -5.62 4.02 -13.70
C GLU A 43 -7.06 4.20 -13.14
N SER A 44 -7.36 3.63 -11.97
CA SER A 44 -8.67 3.79 -11.29
C SER A 44 -8.92 5.20 -10.73
N SER A 45 -7.90 6.05 -10.67
CA SER A 45 -7.92 7.36 -10.00
C SER A 45 -8.22 8.53 -10.94
N GLY A 46 -8.44 8.29 -12.24
CA GLY A 46 -8.58 9.36 -13.23
C GLY A 46 -7.25 10.06 -13.58
N LEU A 47 -6.12 9.57 -13.04
CA LEU A 47 -4.76 9.90 -13.48
C LEU A 47 -4.60 9.39 -14.91
N ARG A 48 -4.93 10.23 -15.90
CA ARG A 48 -4.78 9.88 -17.31
C ARG A 48 -3.29 9.71 -17.61
N ARG A 49 -2.96 8.65 -18.35
CA ARG A 49 -1.65 8.47 -18.99
C ARG A 49 -1.21 9.77 -19.65
N SER A 50 -0.11 10.35 -19.19
CA SER A 50 0.59 11.33 -20.01
C SER A 50 1.23 10.55 -21.16
N GLN A 51 0.63 10.63 -22.35
CA GLN A 51 1.23 10.07 -23.58
C GLN A 51 2.51 10.84 -24.01
N HIS A 52 2.89 11.90 -23.28
CA HIS A 52 4.07 12.73 -23.55
C HIS A 52 5.16 12.63 -22.49
N ALA A 53 5.14 11.62 -21.61
CA ALA A 53 6.29 11.35 -20.76
C ALA A 53 7.47 10.85 -21.62
N VAL A 54 8.45 11.73 -21.81
CA VAL A 54 9.81 11.44 -22.26
C VAL A 54 10.26 10.12 -21.60
N LYS A 55 10.84 9.20 -22.40
CA LYS A 55 11.39 7.89 -21.98
C LYS A 55 11.98 7.94 -20.56
N GLY A 56 11.17 7.59 -19.57
CA GLY A 56 11.46 7.65 -18.15
C GLY A 56 10.34 6.88 -17.46
N VAL A 57 10.72 5.92 -16.63
CA VAL A 57 9.85 4.90 -16.03
C VAL A 57 8.63 5.55 -15.37
N VAL A 58 7.46 5.45 -15.98
CA VAL A 58 6.21 5.88 -15.34
C VAL A 58 5.89 4.82 -14.28
N ALA A 59 5.79 5.23 -13.01
CA ALA A 59 5.27 4.32 -12.00
C ALA A 59 3.76 4.19 -12.18
N ASP A 60 3.33 3.07 -12.75
CA ASP A 60 1.92 2.81 -13.06
C ASP A 60 1.13 2.33 -11.83
N VAL A 61 1.84 1.96 -10.75
CA VAL A 61 1.26 1.26 -9.61
C VAL A 61 1.83 1.79 -8.29
N VAL A 62 0.98 1.94 -7.28
CA VAL A 62 1.37 2.17 -5.90
C VAL A 62 1.43 0.83 -5.18
N PHE A 63 2.54 0.54 -4.53
CA PHE A 63 2.70 -0.68 -3.74
C PHE A 63 2.68 -0.32 -2.24
N THR A 64 1.79 -0.99 -1.52
CA THR A 64 1.60 -0.79 -0.08
C THR A 64 1.82 -2.08 0.69
N VAL A 65 2.38 -1.95 1.88
CA VAL A 65 2.68 -3.08 2.75
C VAL A 65 2.20 -2.73 4.16
N ARG A 66 1.35 -3.58 4.74
CA ARG A 66 0.93 -3.43 6.14
C ARG A 66 1.62 -4.46 7.02
N GLY A 67 2.06 -3.97 8.17
CA GLY A 67 2.67 -4.76 9.23
C GLY A 67 1.66 -5.43 10.15
N ARG A 68 2.17 -6.10 11.17
CA ARG A 68 1.44 -6.89 12.17
C ARG A 68 0.31 -6.14 12.84
N THR A 69 0.51 -4.88 13.20
CA THR A 69 -0.50 -4.08 13.91
C THR A 69 -1.23 -3.10 13.00
N ASN A 70 -1.31 -3.40 11.70
CA ASN A 70 -1.79 -2.46 10.69
C ASN A 70 -0.88 -1.23 10.49
N ALA A 71 0.39 -1.29 10.88
CA ALA A 71 1.37 -0.26 10.53
C ALA A 71 1.53 -0.14 9.02
N VAL A 72 1.67 1.08 8.47
CA VAL A 72 2.11 1.27 7.08
C VAL A 72 3.62 1.09 7.03
N VAL A 73 4.09 -0.13 6.83
CA VAL A 73 5.53 -0.44 6.81
C VAL A 73 6.15 -0.18 5.43
N GLY A 74 5.32 -0.15 4.39
CA GLY A 74 5.70 0.21 3.03
C GLY A 74 4.58 0.97 2.31
N MET A 75 4.94 2.03 1.60
CA MET A 75 4.07 2.77 0.69
C MET A 75 4.95 3.52 -0.30
N PHE A 76 4.99 3.07 -1.54
CA PHE A 76 5.89 3.61 -2.53
C PHE A 76 5.43 3.29 -3.95
N ALA A 77 6.02 3.98 -4.92
CA ALA A 77 5.71 3.82 -6.33
C ALA A 77 6.47 2.61 -6.89
N ALA A 78 5.79 1.73 -7.61
CA ALA A 78 6.35 0.52 -8.19
C ALA A 78 6.25 0.53 -9.72
N ALA A 79 7.23 -0.09 -10.38
CA ALA A 79 7.29 -0.20 -11.84
C ALA A 79 6.52 -1.41 -12.40
N SER A 80 6.25 -2.43 -11.57
CA SER A 80 5.53 -3.65 -11.94
C SER A 80 4.75 -4.18 -10.74
N ASP A 81 3.60 -4.81 -11.02
CA ASP A 81 2.77 -5.53 -10.05
C ASP A 81 3.04 -7.04 -9.99
N ASP A 82 4.11 -7.50 -10.65
CA ASP A 82 4.53 -8.90 -10.64
C ASP A 82 5.33 -9.28 -9.37
N ALA A 83 5.59 -10.59 -9.23
CA ALA A 83 6.30 -11.16 -8.09
C ALA A 83 7.74 -10.63 -7.91
N CYS A 84 8.46 -10.39 -9.00
CA CYS A 84 9.82 -9.87 -8.98
C CYS A 84 9.80 -8.37 -8.66
N GLY A 85 8.89 -7.63 -9.28
CA GLY A 85 8.63 -6.22 -8.99
C GLY A 85 8.31 -6.00 -7.52
N ALA A 86 7.47 -6.84 -6.92
CA ALA A 86 7.15 -6.82 -5.49
C ALA A 86 8.37 -7.10 -4.60
N ALA A 87 9.19 -8.10 -4.95
CA ALA A 87 10.37 -8.45 -4.16
C ALA A 87 11.42 -7.34 -4.23
N GLN A 88 11.71 -6.82 -5.42
CA GLN A 88 12.63 -5.69 -5.61
C GLN A 88 12.15 -4.46 -4.84
N SER A 89 10.88 -4.12 -5.00
CA SER A 89 10.17 -3.08 -4.26
C SER A 89 10.41 -3.16 -2.74
N LEU A 90 10.22 -4.34 -2.15
CA LEU A 90 10.46 -4.58 -0.73
C LEU A 90 11.95 -4.44 -0.37
N ALA A 91 12.84 -5.01 -1.18
CA ALA A 91 14.28 -4.98 -0.94
C ALA A 91 14.87 -3.57 -0.94
N GLU A 92 14.35 -2.69 -1.81
CA GLU A 92 14.79 -1.29 -1.90
C GLU A 92 14.20 -0.42 -0.77
N SER A 93 13.04 -0.80 -0.22
CA SER A 93 12.26 0.08 0.66
C SER A 93 12.26 -0.32 2.14
N ILE A 94 12.64 -1.55 2.46
CA ILE A 94 12.66 -2.09 3.84
C ILE A 94 14.09 -2.44 4.22
N THR A 95 14.49 -2.13 5.45
CA THR A 95 15.82 -2.46 5.97
C THR A 95 16.03 -3.97 6.03
N ALA A 96 17.29 -4.42 5.96
CA ALA A 96 17.62 -5.85 6.07
C ALA A 96 17.10 -6.47 7.38
N GLU A 97 17.14 -5.73 8.49
CA GLU A 97 16.56 -6.15 9.77
C GLU A 97 15.04 -6.33 9.68
N GLY A 98 14.32 -5.40 9.04
CA GLY A 98 12.88 -5.53 8.81
C GLY A 98 12.54 -6.72 7.91
N LEU A 99 13.28 -6.94 6.83
CA LEU A 99 13.10 -8.10 5.95
C LEU A 99 13.39 -9.43 6.66
N ALA A 100 14.40 -9.45 7.54
CA ALA A 100 14.71 -10.61 8.36
C ALA A 100 13.60 -10.91 9.38
N GLN A 101 12.76 -9.96 9.77
CA GLN A 101 11.62 -10.24 10.64
C GLN A 101 10.45 -10.90 9.92
N VAL A 102 10.34 -10.78 8.60
CA VAL A 102 9.17 -11.26 7.86
C VAL A 102 9.09 -12.79 7.92
N GLU A 103 8.15 -13.29 8.71
CA GLU A 103 7.86 -14.73 8.86
C GLU A 103 6.61 -15.13 8.05
N PHE A 104 5.68 -14.19 7.87
CA PHE A 104 4.37 -14.45 7.31
C PHE A 104 3.98 -13.41 6.28
N VAL A 105 3.47 -13.85 5.13
CA VAL A 105 2.97 -12.96 4.07
C VAL A 105 1.56 -13.36 3.65
N THR A 106 0.65 -12.40 3.53
CA THR A 106 -0.67 -12.63 2.91
C THR A 106 -0.80 -11.82 1.63
N VAL A 107 -1.17 -12.47 0.53
CA VAL A 107 -1.27 -11.86 -0.81
C VAL A 107 -2.56 -12.29 -1.52
N ASP A 108 -2.99 -11.53 -2.53
CA ASP A 108 -4.23 -11.82 -3.27
C ASP A 108 -4.07 -12.91 -4.34
N ASN A 109 -2.84 -13.12 -4.83
CA ASN A 109 -2.54 -14.11 -5.86
C ASN A 109 -1.20 -14.82 -5.57
N PRO A 110 -1.15 -15.73 -4.58
CA PRO A 110 0.07 -16.43 -4.23
C PRO A 110 0.43 -17.42 -5.33
N SER A 111 1.73 -17.48 -5.62
CA SER A 111 2.29 -18.49 -6.49
C SER A 111 3.59 -18.99 -5.90
N ARG A 112 4.03 -20.15 -6.36
CA ARG A 112 5.34 -20.66 -5.95
C ARG A 112 6.48 -19.76 -6.39
N HIS A 113 6.40 -19.20 -7.59
CA HIS A 113 7.36 -18.22 -8.08
C HIS A 113 7.43 -17.03 -7.10
N TYR A 114 6.28 -16.49 -6.71
CA TYR A 114 6.23 -15.36 -5.78
C TYR A 114 6.81 -15.69 -4.40
N LEU A 115 6.48 -16.86 -3.85
CA LEU A 115 7.09 -17.33 -2.60
C LEU A 115 8.61 -17.40 -2.69
N LEU A 116 9.16 -17.92 -3.78
CA LEU A 116 10.61 -18.01 -3.97
C LEU A 116 11.26 -16.63 -4.13
N SER A 117 10.64 -15.73 -4.88
CA SER A 117 11.12 -14.34 -5.02
C SER A 117 11.19 -13.63 -3.66
N LEU A 118 10.18 -13.81 -2.80
CA LEU A 118 10.21 -13.23 -1.45
C LEU A 118 11.22 -13.93 -0.53
N LYS A 119 11.39 -15.26 -0.62
CA LYS A 119 12.39 -15.98 0.19
C LYS A 119 13.83 -15.55 -0.09
N ASN A 120 14.11 -15.02 -1.28
CA ASN A 120 15.44 -14.49 -1.60
C ASN A 120 15.80 -13.24 -0.77
N ILE A 121 14.80 -12.49 -0.30
CA ILE A 121 14.99 -11.24 0.44
C ILE A 121 14.56 -11.33 1.91
N CYS A 122 13.61 -12.22 2.23
CA CYS A 122 13.09 -12.48 3.56
C CYS A 122 13.57 -13.86 4.04
N PRO A 123 14.74 -13.95 4.71
CA PRO A 123 15.35 -15.23 5.06
C PRO A 123 14.50 -16.07 6.02
N ASN A 124 13.67 -15.43 6.85
CA ASN A 124 12.82 -16.09 7.84
C ASN A 124 11.39 -16.34 7.35
N LEU A 125 11.09 -16.13 6.06
CA LEU A 125 9.74 -16.33 5.52
C LEU A 125 9.32 -17.80 5.59
N GLN A 126 8.33 -18.08 6.45
CA GLN A 126 7.80 -19.42 6.70
C GLN A 126 6.54 -19.69 5.90
N VAL A 127 5.58 -18.77 5.90
CA VAL A 127 4.25 -18.98 5.32
C VAL A 127 3.85 -17.84 4.38
N MET A 128 3.37 -18.21 3.19
CA MET A 128 2.60 -17.33 2.32
C MET A 128 1.16 -17.84 2.28
N ALA A 129 0.18 -16.96 2.52
CA ALA A 129 -1.24 -17.27 2.52
C ALA A 129 -1.98 -16.48 1.46
N LEU A 130 -3.06 -17.06 0.92
CA LEU A 130 -4.02 -16.34 0.09
C LEU A 130 -4.96 -15.54 0.99
N ASP A 131 -5.25 -14.30 0.62
CA ASP A 131 -6.28 -13.53 1.32
C ASP A 131 -7.69 -14.12 1.08
N PRO A 132 -8.38 -14.63 2.11
CA PRO A 132 -9.78 -15.04 2.02
C PRO A 132 -10.71 -13.91 1.58
N VAL A 133 -10.49 -12.66 2.02
CA VAL A 133 -11.44 -11.57 1.82
C VAL A 133 -11.57 -11.16 0.36
N HIS A 134 -10.45 -11.22 -0.39
CA HIS A 134 -10.40 -10.84 -1.80
C HIS A 134 -11.35 -11.66 -2.70
N LEU A 135 -11.78 -12.86 -2.27
CA LEU A 135 -12.77 -13.65 -3.02
C LEU A 135 -14.16 -13.01 -3.08
N ALA A 136 -14.56 -12.27 -2.04
CA ALA A 136 -15.87 -11.63 -1.98
C ALA A 136 -15.97 -10.38 -2.87
N MET A 137 -14.84 -9.72 -3.14
CA MET A 137 -14.82 -8.43 -3.83
C MET A 137 -15.37 -8.50 -5.27
N PRO A 138 -14.95 -9.45 -6.14
CA PRO A 138 -15.54 -9.57 -7.49
C PRO A 138 -17.06 -9.83 -7.47
N CYS A 139 -17.55 -10.58 -6.48
CA CYS A 139 -18.98 -10.85 -6.31
C CYS A 139 -19.77 -9.58 -5.96
N GLU A 140 -19.20 -8.72 -5.10
CA GLU A 140 -19.78 -7.42 -4.76
C GLU A 140 -19.73 -6.46 -5.95
N TYR A 141 -18.63 -6.44 -6.71
CA TYR A 141 -18.53 -5.64 -7.94
C TYR A 141 -19.59 -6.03 -8.97
N ALA A 142 -19.85 -7.33 -9.16
CA ALA A 142 -20.92 -7.83 -10.01
C ALA A 142 -22.33 -7.42 -9.53
N SER A 143 -22.45 -7.01 -8.27
CA SER A 143 -23.69 -6.55 -7.63
C SER A 143 -23.68 -5.04 -7.37
N SER A 144 -23.01 -4.27 -8.24
CA SER A 144 -22.91 -2.80 -8.12
C SER A 144 -22.35 -2.33 -6.78
N ARG A 145 -21.36 -3.07 -6.24
CA ARG A 145 -20.72 -2.84 -4.93
C ARG A 145 -21.68 -2.96 -3.73
N LYS A 146 -22.83 -3.64 -3.89
CA LYS A 146 -23.77 -3.90 -2.79
C LYS A 146 -23.46 -5.23 -2.10
N ARG A 147 -23.57 -5.23 -0.76
CA ARG A 147 -23.54 -6.44 0.06
C ARG A 147 -24.91 -7.11 0.08
N THR A 148 -25.11 -8.01 -0.88
CA THR A 148 -26.27 -8.90 -0.98
C THR A 148 -26.26 -10.02 0.06
N GLN A 149 -27.33 -10.81 0.15
CA GLN A 149 -27.38 -11.93 1.08
C GLN A 149 -26.36 -13.03 0.72
N ALA A 150 -26.14 -13.30 -0.57
CA ALA A 150 -25.10 -14.23 -1.00
C ALA A 150 -23.70 -13.78 -0.57
N THR A 151 -23.37 -12.49 -0.78
CA THR A 151 -22.04 -11.97 -0.43
C THR A 151 -21.84 -11.83 1.08
N LYS A 152 -22.88 -11.52 1.87
CA LYS A 152 -22.85 -11.61 3.34
C LYS A 152 -22.56 -13.02 3.81
N THR A 153 -23.26 -14.02 3.25
CA THR A 153 -23.03 -15.43 3.56
C THR A 153 -21.61 -15.85 3.15
N LEU A 154 -21.14 -15.46 1.96
CA LEU A 154 -19.77 -15.72 1.51
C LEU A 154 -18.74 -15.13 2.45
N ARG A 155 -18.91 -13.90 2.94
CA ARG A 155 -18.02 -13.29 3.93
C ARG A 155 -18.02 -14.06 5.26
N CYS A 156 -19.16 -14.58 5.68
CA CYS A 156 -19.27 -15.44 6.86
C CYS A 156 -18.51 -16.77 6.67
N ILE A 157 -18.60 -17.38 5.48
CA ILE A 157 -17.82 -18.57 5.13
C ILE A 157 -16.33 -18.23 5.15
N LEU A 158 -15.93 -17.13 4.53
CA LEU A 158 -14.53 -16.70 4.42
C LEU A 158 -13.90 -16.31 5.76
N SER A 159 -14.68 -15.80 6.72
CA SER A 159 -14.16 -15.44 8.05
C SER A 159 -13.65 -16.67 8.81
N LYS A 160 -14.12 -17.88 8.49
CA LYS A 160 -13.60 -19.13 9.06
C LYS A 160 -12.12 -19.38 8.70
N PHE A 161 -11.59 -18.82 7.61
CA PHE A 161 -10.13 -18.86 7.37
C PHE A 161 -9.32 -17.99 8.32
N SER A 162 -9.98 -17.03 9.00
CA SER A 162 -9.35 -16.16 9.99
C SER A 162 -9.70 -16.52 11.44
N ALA A 163 -10.63 -17.47 11.64
CA ALA A 163 -10.99 -17.99 12.94
C ALA A 163 -9.85 -18.83 13.54
N VAL A 164 -9.79 -18.87 14.86
CA VAL A 164 -8.75 -19.60 15.61
C VAL A 164 -9.41 -20.47 16.66
N ASP A 165 -9.12 -21.76 16.61
CA ASP A 165 -9.50 -22.72 17.64
C ASP A 165 -8.27 -23.00 18.51
N HIS A 166 -8.31 -22.51 19.74
CA HIS A 166 -7.18 -22.62 20.65
C HIS A 166 -6.98 -24.02 21.26
N THR A 167 -7.84 -24.99 20.95
CA THR A 167 -7.59 -26.39 21.33
C THR A 167 -6.63 -27.10 20.37
N TYR A 168 -6.35 -26.49 19.21
CA TYR A 168 -5.47 -27.04 18.18
C TYR A 168 -4.24 -26.15 17.96
N ASP A 169 -3.19 -26.76 17.43
CA ASP A 169 -1.97 -26.09 16.99
C ASP A 169 -1.90 -26.01 15.45
N ALA A 170 -0.89 -25.30 14.93
CA ALA A 170 -0.71 -25.18 13.48
C ALA A 170 -0.52 -26.54 12.77
N ALA A 171 0.04 -27.54 13.46
CA ALA A 171 0.33 -28.87 12.89
C ALA A 171 -0.95 -29.67 12.61
N SER A 172 -2.06 -29.33 13.28
CA SER A 172 -3.37 -29.97 13.12
C SER A 172 -3.94 -29.88 11.69
N TRP A 173 -3.51 -28.88 10.90
CA TRP A 173 -3.88 -28.72 9.48
C TRP A 173 -2.84 -29.29 8.51
N GLY A 174 -1.86 -30.04 9.01
CA GLY A 174 -0.73 -30.56 8.24
C GLY A 174 0.24 -29.48 7.78
N HIS A 175 1.22 -29.87 6.96
CA HIS A 175 2.30 -28.98 6.52
C HIS A 175 1.81 -27.77 5.72
N VAL A 176 2.57 -26.68 5.84
CA VAL A 176 2.38 -25.45 5.06
C VAL A 176 2.47 -25.75 3.57
N PHE A 177 1.53 -25.23 2.80
CA PHE A 177 1.53 -25.38 1.35
C PHE A 177 2.47 -24.36 0.71
N HIS A 178 3.39 -24.82 -0.14
CA HIS A 178 4.39 -23.97 -0.81
C HIS A 178 4.21 -23.91 -2.33
N GLY A 179 3.03 -24.26 -2.84
CA GLY A 179 2.77 -24.32 -4.29
C GLY A 179 3.43 -25.51 -5.00
N ARG A 180 3.66 -26.61 -4.28
CA ARG A 180 4.17 -27.88 -4.81
C ARG A 180 3.45 -29.03 -4.13
N SER A 181 3.40 -30.17 -4.83
CA SER A 181 2.92 -31.45 -4.28
C SER A 181 1.56 -31.35 -3.60
N CYS A 182 0.64 -30.60 -4.21
CA CYS A 182 -0.71 -30.48 -3.68
C CYS A 182 -1.39 -31.85 -3.72
N LYS A 183 -1.90 -32.33 -2.58
CA LYS A 183 -2.73 -33.52 -2.55
C LYS A 183 -3.93 -33.30 -3.48
N GLY A 184 -4.10 -34.20 -4.45
CA GLY A 184 -5.23 -34.18 -5.36
C GLY A 184 -6.57 -34.15 -4.61
N LEU A 185 -7.61 -33.71 -5.31
CA LEU A 185 -8.97 -33.75 -4.75
C LEU A 185 -9.42 -35.20 -4.54
N THR A 186 -10.03 -35.49 -3.40
CA THR A 186 -10.71 -36.77 -3.17
C THR A 186 -11.93 -36.90 -4.08
N VAL A 187 -12.49 -38.11 -4.19
CA VAL A 187 -13.72 -38.35 -4.97
C VAL A 187 -14.88 -37.47 -4.47
N GLU A 188 -15.04 -37.35 -3.15
CA GLU A 188 -16.08 -36.52 -2.55
C GLU A 188 -15.85 -35.03 -2.83
N GLU A 189 -14.60 -34.54 -2.73
CA GLU A 189 -14.26 -33.15 -3.05
C GLU A 189 -14.51 -32.83 -4.53
N LYS A 190 -14.19 -33.75 -5.45
CA LYS A 190 -14.51 -33.61 -6.88
C LYS A 190 -16.01 -33.52 -7.11
N SER A 191 -16.78 -34.41 -6.46
CA SER A 191 -18.25 -34.39 -6.52
C SER A 191 -18.83 -33.07 -6.02
N LEU A 192 -18.35 -32.56 -4.88
CA LEU A 192 -18.78 -31.28 -4.34
C LEU A 192 -18.38 -30.10 -5.24
N ARG A 193 -17.19 -30.11 -5.85
CA ARG A 193 -16.81 -29.09 -6.83
C ARG A 193 -17.69 -29.12 -8.06
N GLN A 194 -18.07 -30.30 -8.56
CA GLN A 194 -19.01 -30.41 -9.65
C GLN A 194 -20.37 -29.78 -9.27
N LYS A 195 -20.83 -29.99 -8.03
CA LYS A 195 -22.02 -29.31 -7.51
C LYS A 195 -21.87 -27.79 -7.42
N ILE A 196 -20.65 -27.24 -7.33
CA ILE A 196 -20.44 -25.79 -7.38
C ILE A 196 -20.74 -25.27 -8.79
N GLU A 197 -20.22 -25.95 -9.82
CA GLU A 197 -20.40 -25.58 -11.22
C GLU A 197 -21.88 -25.73 -11.64
N ASP A 198 -22.47 -26.89 -11.32
CA ASP A 198 -23.84 -27.22 -11.75
C ASP A 198 -24.91 -26.57 -10.85
N ARG A 199 -24.54 -26.15 -9.62
CA ARG A 199 -25.44 -25.62 -8.57
C ARG A 199 -26.52 -26.61 -8.13
N THR A 200 -26.16 -27.90 -8.11
CA THR A 200 -27.09 -29.05 -7.95
C THR A 200 -27.16 -29.61 -6.53
N MET A 201 -26.61 -28.94 -5.50
CA MET A 201 -26.84 -29.39 -4.12
C MET A 201 -28.32 -29.20 -3.75
N TRP A 202 -28.91 -30.21 -3.11
CA TRP A 202 -30.30 -30.17 -2.63
C TRP A 202 -30.49 -28.99 -1.67
N VAL A 203 -31.36 -28.05 -2.04
CA VAL A 203 -31.45 -26.73 -1.38
C VAL A 203 -32.02 -26.86 0.04
N THR A 204 -33.29 -27.27 0.14
CA THR A 204 -34.08 -27.22 1.38
C THR A 204 -33.57 -28.17 2.46
N THR A 205 -33.08 -29.35 2.09
CA THR A 205 -32.67 -30.39 3.06
C THR A 205 -31.18 -30.41 3.35
N THR A 206 -30.34 -29.76 2.55
CA THR A 206 -28.88 -29.89 2.69
C THR A 206 -28.18 -28.54 2.65
N ALA A 207 -28.35 -27.76 1.59
CA ALA A 207 -27.61 -26.51 1.43
C ALA A 207 -27.99 -25.48 2.51
N GLU A 208 -29.29 -25.28 2.77
CA GLU A 208 -29.75 -24.35 3.80
C GLU A 208 -29.32 -24.79 5.20
N GLN A 209 -29.34 -26.10 5.49
CA GLN A 209 -28.87 -26.64 6.78
C GLN A 209 -27.37 -26.39 6.98
N ILE A 210 -26.55 -26.62 5.95
CA ILE A 210 -25.11 -26.34 5.99
C ILE A 210 -24.85 -24.85 6.28
N LEU A 211 -25.58 -23.95 5.62
CA LEU A 211 -25.42 -22.51 5.84
C LEU A 211 -25.96 -22.07 7.21
N ALA A 212 -27.04 -22.68 7.70
CA ALA A 212 -27.61 -22.38 9.02
C ALA A 212 -26.70 -22.84 10.18
N GLN A 213 -25.94 -23.93 9.98
CA GLN A 213 -24.98 -24.46 10.95
C GLN A 213 -23.60 -23.80 10.85
N LEU A 214 -23.45 -22.78 10.00
CA LEU A 214 -22.16 -22.13 9.79
C LEU A 214 -21.77 -21.30 11.02
N ASP A 215 -20.76 -21.77 11.73
CA ASP A 215 -20.18 -21.05 12.85
C ASP A 215 -18.92 -20.27 12.40
N PRO A 216 -18.95 -18.92 12.35
CA PRO A 216 -17.81 -18.10 11.94
C PRO A 216 -16.71 -18.03 13.00
N SER A 217 -16.97 -18.46 14.25
CA SER A 217 -15.98 -18.47 15.33
C SER A 217 -15.04 -19.66 15.27
N ARG A 218 -15.39 -20.69 14.48
CA ARG A 218 -14.59 -21.91 14.31
C ARG A 218 -13.93 -21.94 12.94
N PRO A 219 -12.66 -22.39 12.83
CA PRO A 219 -12.00 -22.53 11.55
C PRO A 219 -12.63 -23.61 10.68
N PHE A 220 -12.22 -23.70 9.42
CA PHE A 220 -12.39 -24.93 8.66
C PHE A 220 -11.39 -25.96 9.16
N TYR A 221 -11.85 -27.14 9.55
CA TYR A 221 -10.93 -28.22 9.95
C TYR A 221 -10.46 -29.02 8.75
N THR A 222 -11.25 -29.03 7.67
CA THR A 222 -10.94 -29.80 6.47
C THR A 222 -11.19 -29.00 5.19
N ARG A 223 -10.46 -29.37 4.12
CA ARG A 223 -10.68 -28.80 2.77
C ARG A 223 -12.09 -29.11 2.26
N ILE A 224 -12.64 -30.25 2.64
CA ILE A 224 -13.97 -30.64 2.21
C ILE A 224 -15.08 -29.78 2.82
N GLU A 225 -14.97 -29.35 4.08
CA GLU A 225 -15.91 -28.39 4.68
C GLU A 225 -15.97 -27.07 3.91
N TRP A 226 -14.81 -26.57 3.48
CA TRP A 226 -14.70 -25.37 2.66
C TRP A 226 -15.44 -25.55 1.32
N ILE A 227 -15.13 -26.62 0.58
CA ILE A 227 -15.75 -26.90 -0.72
C ILE A 227 -17.27 -27.13 -0.56
N ARG A 228 -17.68 -27.83 0.51
CA ARG A 228 -19.08 -28.07 0.85
C ARG A 228 -19.84 -26.78 1.14
N SER A 229 -19.23 -25.85 1.86
CA SER A 229 -19.81 -24.54 2.16
C SER A 229 -20.02 -23.70 0.90
N LEU A 230 -19.07 -23.75 -0.04
CA LEU A 230 -19.23 -23.10 -1.34
C LEU A 230 -20.34 -23.74 -2.18
N ALA A 231 -20.42 -25.06 -2.22
CA ALA A 231 -21.46 -25.79 -2.95
C ALA A 231 -22.86 -25.47 -2.40
N ALA A 232 -22.99 -25.33 -1.07
CA ALA A 232 -24.23 -24.89 -0.43
C ALA A 232 -24.58 -23.45 -0.83
N LEU A 233 -23.63 -22.52 -0.73
CA LEU A 233 -23.82 -21.11 -1.08
C LEU A 233 -24.36 -20.95 -2.52
N VAL A 234 -23.71 -21.56 -3.50
CA VAL A 234 -24.10 -21.40 -4.91
C VAL A 234 -25.43 -22.07 -5.25
N SER A 235 -25.84 -23.06 -4.46
CA SER A 235 -27.11 -23.76 -4.65
C SER A 235 -28.28 -23.00 -4.03
N VAL A 236 -28.07 -22.26 -2.93
CA VAL A 236 -29.08 -21.39 -2.32
C VAL A 236 -29.24 -20.09 -3.10
N PHE A 237 -28.14 -19.44 -3.50
CA PHE A 237 -28.17 -18.12 -4.14
C PHE A 237 -27.92 -18.17 -5.64
N ARG A 238 -28.61 -19.07 -6.36
CA ARG A 238 -28.35 -19.38 -7.79
C ARG A 238 -28.37 -18.15 -8.69
N ASP A 239 -29.35 -17.26 -8.53
CA ASP A 239 -29.51 -16.08 -9.38
C ASP A 239 -28.36 -15.08 -9.19
N GLU A 240 -27.93 -14.90 -7.94
CA GLU A 240 -26.83 -14.00 -7.62
C GLU A 240 -25.51 -14.52 -8.18
N VAL A 241 -25.20 -15.81 -7.99
CA VAL A 241 -23.93 -16.40 -8.42
C VAL A 241 -23.86 -16.67 -9.93
N SER A 242 -24.98 -16.52 -10.64
CA SER A 242 -25.02 -16.61 -12.11
C SER A 242 -24.60 -15.31 -12.80
N ARG A 243 -24.46 -14.21 -12.04
CA ARG A 243 -24.00 -12.92 -12.57
C ARG A 243 -22.56 -12.99 -13.07
N LEU A 244 -22.25 -12.11 -14.02
CA LEU A 244 -20.91 -11.95 -14.55
C LEU A 244 -20.01 -11.24 -13.55
N ALA A 245 -18.92 -11.88 -13.17
CA ALA A 245 -17.83 -11.25 -12.43
C ALA A 245 -16.92 -10.51 -13.41
N ARG A 246 -16.31 -9.40 -12.98
CA ARG A 246 -15.26 -8.74 -13.77
C ARG A 246 -14.02 -9.64 -13.83
N GLY A 247 -13.38 -9.71 -15.00
CA GLY A 247 -12.13 -10.47 -15.22
C GLY A 247 -12.34 -11.79 -15.97
N PRO A 248 -11.35 -12.71 -15.94
CA PRO A 248 -11.36 -13.93 -16.76
C PRO A 248 -12.37 -14.99 -16.30
N ASN A 249 -12.90 -14.85 -15.08
CA ASN A 249 -13.69 -15.90 -14.43
C ASN A 249 -15.16 -15.95 -14.88
N GLY A 250 -15.58 -15.19 -15.90
CA GLY A 250 -16.93 -15.27 -16.46
C GLY A 250 -18.02 -15.04 -15.40
N ARG A 251 -18.58 -16.12 -14.86
CA ARG A 251 -19.63 -16.11 -13.82
C ARG A 251 -19.07 -16.23 -12.40
N ILE A 252 -19.79 -15.69 -11.40
CA ILE A 252 -19.40 -15.84 -9.98
C ILE A 252 -19.29 -17.32 -9.58
N CYS A 253 -20.16 -18.21 -10.06
CA CYS A 253 -20.06 -19.65 -9.77
C CYS A 253 -18.73 -20.25 -10.25
N GLN A 254 -18.20 -19.82 -11.40
CA GLN A 254 -16.91 -20.27 -11.95
C GLN A 254 -15.73 -19.72 -11.14
N LEU A 255 -15.84 -18.49 -10.63
CA LEU A 255 -14.90 -17.93 -9.66
C LEU A 255 -14.85 -18.77 -8.38
N LEU A 256 -16.01 -19.13 -7.82
CA LEU A 256 -16.09 -19.96 -6.60
C LEU A 256 -15.63 -21.40 -6.86
N HIS A 257 -15.92 -21.96 -8.04
CA HIS A 257 -15.38 -23.24 -8.46
C HIS A 257 -13.85 -23.20 -8.51
N THR A 258 -13.25 -22.15 -9.08
CA THR A 258 -11.80 -21.93 -9.10
C THR A 258 -11.22 -21.77 -7.69
N ALA A 259 -11.91 -21.08 -6.79
CA ALA A 259 -11.53 -20.95 -5.38
C ALA A 259 -11.46 -22.30 -4.65
N ALA A 260 -12.30 -23.26 -5.05
CA ALA A 260 -12.30 -24.63 -4.54
C ALA A 260 -11.22 -25.54 -5.16
N ALA A 261 -10.37 -25.06 -6.08
CA ALA A 261 -9.30 -25.87 -6.65
C ALA A 261 -8.32 -26.34 -5.56
N ALA A 262 -7.69 -27.52 -5.76
CA ALA A 262 -6.82 -28.14 -4.77
C ALA A 262 -5.70 -27.21 -4.31
N GLU A 263 -4.95 -26.63 -5.25
CA GLU A 263 -3.82 -25.74 -4.96
C GLU A 263 -4.27 -24.43 -4.32
N ARG A 264 -5.33 -23.82 -4.86
CA ARG A 264 -5.89 -22.56 -4.35
C ARG A 264 -6.41 -22.72 -2.92
N SER A 265 -7.08 -23.83 -2.62
CA SER A 265 -7.49 -24.20 -1.26
C SER A 265 -6.28 -24.40 -0.34
N GLY A 266 -5.17 -24.95 -0.84
CA GLY A 266 -3.92 -25.08 -0.08
C GLY A 266 -3.42 -23.72 0.42
N TRP A 267 -3.44 -22.70 -0.44
CA TRP A 267 -3.07 -21.33 -0.08
C TRP A 267 -4.05 -20.65 0.90
N TYR A 268 -5.35 -20.91 0.79
CA TYR A 268 -6.32 -20.41 1.78
C TYR A 268 -6.07 -21.04 3.16
N MET A 269 -5.85 -22.37 3.21
CA MET A 269 -5.60 -23.10 4.45
C MET A 269 -4.29 -22.67 5.15
N ASN A 270 -3.34 -22.08 4.41
CA ASN A 270 -2.16 -21.47 5.03
C ASN A 270 -2.51 -20.30 5.96
N ASN A 271 -3.63 -19.60 5.75
CA ASN A 271 -4.07 -18.55 6.66
C ASN A 271 -4.43 -19.12 8.04
N ILE A 272 -5.11 -20.28 8.05
CA ILE A 272 -5.43 -21.00 9.29
C ILE A 272 -4.14 -21.44 9.99
N ARG A 273 -3.20 -22.07 9.26
CA ARG A 273 -1.89 -22.50 9.81
C ARG A 273 -1.10 -21.34 10.40
N LEU A 274 -1.01 -20.23 9.66
CA LEU A 274 -0.37 -18.99 10.10
C LEU A 274 -0.96 -18.53 11.43
N ARG A 275 -2.29 -18.43 11.53
CA ARG A 275 -2.93 -17.94 12.75
C ARG A 275 -2.74 -18.88 13.94
N HIS A 276 -2.77 -20.19 13.73
CA HIS A 276 -2.52 -21.16 14.80
C HIS A 276 -1.03 -21.29 15.18
N SER A 277 -0.11 -20.77 14.38
CA SER A 277 1.31 -20.65 14.74
C SER A 277 1.64 -19.40 15.56
N MET A 278 0.71 -18.44 15.65
CA MET A 278 0.92 -17.18 16.34
C MET A 278 0.39 -17.20 17.78
N PRO A 279 1.11 -16.56 18.73
CA PRO A 279 0.58 -16.33 20.07
C PRO A 279 -0.69 -15.46 20.07
N ARG A 280 -1.61 -15.73 21.01
CA ARG A 280 -2.91 -15.05 21.12
C ARG A 280 -2.81 -13.52 21.16
N HIS A 281 -1.85 -12.98 21.90
CA HIS A 281 -1.66 -11.54 22.02
C HIS A 281 -1.30 -10.89 20.67
N ARG A 282 -0.59 -11.60 19.78
CA ARG A 282 -0.26 -11.10 18.42
C ARG A 282 -1.46 -11.16 17.48
N LEU A 283 -2.29 -12.19 17.60
CA LEU A 283 -3.49 -12.36 16.79
C LEU A 283 -4.49 -11.21 16.96
N SER A 284 -4.61 -10.66 18.17
CA SER A 284 -5.54 -9.57 18.46
C SER A 284 -5.29 -8.29 17.64
N LEU A 285 -4.05 -8.08 17.19
CA LEU A 285 -3.65 -6.92 16.41
C LEU A 285 -3.49 -7.22 14.92
N LEU A 286 -3.54 -8.50 14.54
CA LEU A 286 -3.31 -8.96 13.18
C LEU A 286 -4.48 -8.55 12.27
N PRO A 287 -4.24 -7.84 11.15
CA PRO A 287 -5.29 -7.56 10.20
C PRO A 287 -5.94 -8.83 9.62
N VAL A 288 -7.16 -8.66 9.14
CA VAL A 288 -7.87 -9.68 8.37
C VAL A 288 -7.62 -9.44 6.88
N GLY A 289 -6.71 -10.24 6.31
CA GLY A 289 -6.43 -10.22 4.88
C GLY A 289 -5.77 -8.93 4.40
N THR A 290 -6.06 -8.55 3.16
CA THR A 290 -5.63 -7.29 2.54
C THR A 290 -6.65 -6.16 2.74
N THR A 291 -7.76 -6.39 3.47
CA THR A 291 -8.81 -5.38 3.75
C THR A 291 -8.27 -4.04 4.26
N SER A 292 -7.21 -4.07 5.08
CA SER A 292 -6.57 -2.84 5.55
C SER A 292 -5.81 -2.09 4.47
N ASN A 293 -5.23 -2.79 3.48
CA ASN A 293 -4.66 -2.18 2.29
C ASN A 293 -5.75 -1.57 1.42
N GLU A 294 -6.89 -2.24 1.23
CA GLU A 294 -8.01 -1.68 0.46
C GLU A 294 -8.52 -0.36 1.06
N SER A 295 -8.62 -0.28 2.39
CA SER A 295 -8.92 0.99 3.08
C SER A 295 -7.84 2.04 2.83
N LEU A 296 -6.56 1.65 2.89
CA LEU A 296 -5.45 2.56 2.62
C LEU A 296 -5.45 3.06 1.17
N HIS A 297 -5.77 2.19 0.20
CA HIS A 297 -5.90 2.56 -1.20
C HIS A 297 -7.07 3.53 -1.42
N HIS A 298 -8.17 3.35 -0.70
CA HIS A 298 -9.27 4.33 -0.73
C HIS A 298 -8.82 5.70 -0.19
N GLU A 299 -8.04 5.73 0.88
CA GLU A 299 -7.47 6.98 1.42
C GLU A 299 -6.51 7.65 0.43
N ILE A 300 -5.58 6.89 -0.15
CA ILE A 300 -4.66 7.34 -1.20
C ILE A 300 -5.45 7.95 -2.37
N ASN A 301 -6.52 7.28 -2.80
CA ASN A 301 -7.40 7.78 -3.85
C ASN A 301 -8.11 9.08 -3.52
N CYS A 302 -8.58 9.23 -2.29
CA CYS A 302 -9.19 10.48 -1.84
C CYS A 302 -8.17 11.62 -1.87
N TRP A 303 -6.93 11.37 -1.46
CA TRP A 303 -5.83 12.34 -1.48
C TRP A 303 -5.41 12.77 -2.89
N PHE A 304 -5.59 11.90 -3.89
CA PHE A 304 -5.20 12.19 -5.27
C PHE A 304 -6.37 12.51 -6.19
N ARG A 305 -7.61 12.57 -5.68
CA ARG A 305 -8.84 12.75 -6.48
C ARG A 305 -8.81 13.99 -7.37
N GLU A 306 -8.21 15.07 -6.90
CA GLU A 306 -8.13 16.34 -7.64
C GLU A 306 -6.89 16.44 -8.55
N THR A 307 -5.96 15.49 -8.46
CA THR A 307 -4.73 15.50 -9.28
C THR A 307 -4.93 14.70 -10.56
N GLN A 308 -5.11 15.38 -11.70
CA GLN A 308 -5.34 14.72 -13.00
C GLN A 308 -4.08 14.10 -13.62
N GLN A 309 -2.91 14.69 -13.40
CA GLN A 309 -1.61 14.20 -13.87
C GLN A 309 -0.56 14.47 -12.80
N MET A 310 0.34 13.50 -12.58
CA MET A 310 1.39 13.61 -11.57
C MET A 310 2.68 13.02 -12.11
N HIS A 311 3.77 13.78 -12.00
CA HIS A 311 5.10 13.24 -12.29
C HIS A 311 5.50 12.20 -11.23
N GLN A 312 6.33 11.21 -11.61
CA GLN A 312 6.73 10.13 -10.71
C GLN A 312 7.41 10.65 -9.44
N SER A 313 8.30 11.65 -9.55
CA SER A 313 8.95 12.26 -8.38
C SER A 313 7.94 12.92 -7.43
N THR A 314 6.90 13.56 -7.98
CA THR A 314 5.81 14.14 -7.18
C THR A 314 5.00 13.06 -6.48
N LEU A 315 4.72 11.93 -7.16
CA LEU A 315 4.03 10.79 -6.55
C LEU A 315 4.86 10.20 -5.40
N GLN A 316 6.16 9.98 -5.62
CA GLN A 316 7.06 9.49 -4.58
C GLN A 316 7.11 10.44 -3.38
N LEU A 317 7.18 11.75 -3.63
CA LEU A 317 7.15 12.75 -2.57
C LEU A 317 5.84 12.66 -1.78
N LYS A 318 4.67 12.66 -2.44
CA LYS A 318 3.37 12.58 -1.75
C LYS A 318 3.20 11.27 -0.97
N LEU A 319 3.59 10.13 -1.53
CA LEU A 319 3.56 8.84 -0.84
C LEU A 319 4.47 8.83 0.39
N ARG A 320 5.65 9.47 0.31
CA ARG A 320 6.55 9.61 1.46
C ARG A 320 5.94 10.44 2.58
N VAL A 321 5.26 11.55 2.25
CA VAL A 321 4.52 12.37 3.24
C VAL A 321 3.45 11.53 3.93
N LEU A 322 2.64 10.83 3.14
CA LEU A 322 1.58 9.94 3.62
C LEU A 322 2.12 8.87 4.57
N LYS A 323 3.17 8.16 4.13
CA LYS A 323 3.84 7.13 4.92
C LYS A 323 4.32 7.70 6.24
N LEU A 324 5.02 8.84 6.22
CA LEU A 324 5.54 9.47 7.43
C LEU A 324 4.42 9.84 8.41
N GLY A 325 3.35 10.50 7.95
CA GLY A 325 2.21 10.86 8.79
C GLY A 325 1.53 9.64 9.42
N LYS A 326 1.39 8.55 8.65
CA LYS A 326 0.87 7.26 9.17
C LYS A 326 1.80 6.63 10.19
N LEU A 327 3.11 6.64 9.95
CA LEU A 327 4.10 6.10 10.89
C LEU A 327 4.14 6.87 12.21
N MET A 328 4.14 8.20 12.16
CA MET A 328 4.12 9.05 13.36
C MET A 328 2.88 8.78 14.21
N SER A 329 1.71 8.75 13.57
CA SER A 329 0.44 8.53 14.26
C SER A 329 0.36 7.12 14.86
N HIS A 330 0.83 6.12 14.11
CA HIS A 330 0.88 4.74 14.55
C HIS A 330 1.81 4.55 15.75
N ASN A 331 3.05 5.03 15.66
CA ASN A 331 4.04 4.97 16.74
C ASN A 331 3.52 5.65 18.01
N SER A 332 2.93 6.84 17.85
CA SER A 332 2.36 7.59 18.97
C SER A 332 1.18 6.84 19.59
N ALA A 333 0.29 6.26 18.78
CA ALA A 333 -0.84 5.51 19.30
C ALA A 333 -0.42 4.20 19.99
N LEU A 334 0.48 3.40 19.43
CA LEU A 334 0.79 2.08 19.98
C LEU A 334 1.82 2.11 21.11
N TYR A 335 2.82 2.98 21.02
CA TYR A 335 3.96 2.99 21.92
C TYR A 335 3.87 4.07 23.00
N GLN A 336 2.92 5.01 22.92
CA GLN A 336 2.65 5.98 23.99
C GLN A 336 1.28 5.74 24.64
N HIS A 337 1.27 5.33 25.90
CA HIS A 337 0.06 4.93 26.62
C HIS A 337 -1.04 6.01 26.67
N THR A 338 -0.67 7.29 26.73
CA THR A 338 -1.62 8.42 26.83
C THR A 338 -2.29 8.81 25.51
N SER A 339 -1.76 8.35 24.37
CA SER A 339 -2.23 8.74 23.04
C SER A 339 -3.24 7.73 22.45
N LYS A 340 -3.39 6.54 23.07
CA LYS A 340 -4.26 5.43 22.63
C LYS A 340 -5.75 5.77 22.54
N GLN A 341 -6.20 6.82 23.22
CA GLN A 341 -7.63 7.17 23.35
C GLN A 341 -8.09 8.27 22.39
N LEU A 342 -7.24 8.69 21.45
CA LEU A 342 -7.47 9.88 20.64
C LEU A 342 -7.67 9.56 19.15
N PRO A 343 -8.49 10.35 18.42
CA PRO A 343 -8.58 10.27 16.97
C PRO A 343 -7.22 10.48 16.28
N HIS A 344 -7.00 9.85 15.12
CA HIS A 344 -5.73 9.89 14.39
C HIS A 344 -5.18 11.30 14.14
N SER A 345 -6.03 12.24 13.72
CA SER A 345 -5.67 13.65 13.51
C SER A 345 -5.17 14.33 14.79
N VAL A 346 -5.74 13.98 15.94
CA VAL A 346 -5.36 14.50 17.25
C VAL A 346 -4.06 13.86 17.74
N VAL A 347 -3.85 12.56 17.48
CA VAL A 347 -2.59 11.86 17.77
C VAL A 347 -1.46 12.49 16.98
N LEU A 348 -1.65 12.72 15.69
CA LEU A 348 -0.65 13.34 14.81
C LEU A 348 -0.30 14.75 15.26
N ALA A 349 -1.31 15.59 15.51
CA ALA A 349 -1.11 16.94 16.04
C ALA A 349 -0.36 16.94 17.39
N ARG A 350 -0.58 15.93 18.24
CA ARG A 350 0.16 15.77 19.51
C ARG A 350 1.58 15.24 19.31
N ALA A 351 1.79 14.32 18.38
CA ALA A 351 3.10 13.78 18.03
C ALA A 351 4.05 14.89 17.52
N ILE A 352 3.49 15.88 16.81
CA ILE A 352 4.22 17.01 16.23
C ILE A 352 4.54 18.12 17.27
N ARG A 353 4.17 17.96 18.55
CA ARG A 353 4.39 19.00 19.59
C ARG A 353 5.85 19.36 19.82
N ARG A 354 6.80 18.47 19.51
CA ARG A 354 8.23 18.79 19.59
C ARG A 354 8.69 19.43 18.30
N THR A 355 9.32 20.60 18.41
CA THR A 355 9.92 21.27 17.25
C THR A 355 11.03 20.38 16.68
N LEU A 356 10.87 19.93 15.44
CA LEU A 356 11.85 19.07 14.75
C LEU A 356 13.19 19.77 14.55
N TRP A 357 13.14 21.09 14.41
CA TRP A 357 14.30 21.94 14.28
C TRP A 357 14.46 22.84 15.50
N SER A 358 15.70 22.97 15.95
CA SER A 358 16.11 24.18 16.66
C SER A 358 16.20 25.34 15.66
N GLU A 359 16.04 26.57 16.14
CA GLU A 359 16.15 27.78 15.31
C GLU A 359 17.45 27.80 14.50
N LYS A 360 18.57 27.53 15.20
CA LYS A 360 19.91 27.47 14.60
C LYS A 360 20.05 26.33 13.57
N GLY A 361 19.41 25.18 13.82
CA GLY A 361 19.43 24.04 12.91
C GLY A 361 18.68 24.34 11.61
N TRP A 362 17.51 24.98 11.71
CA TRP A 362 16.74 25.39 10.55
C TRP A 362 17.46 26.43 9.70
N GLN A 363 17.98 27.49 10.33
CA GLN A 363 18.74 28.53 9.63
C GLN A 363 19.97 27.98 8.92
N ARG A 364 20.69 27.02 9.54
CA ARG A 364 21.83 26.35 8.91
C ARG A 364 21.41 25.61 7.64
N TRP A 365 20.35 24.81 7.71
CA TRP A 365 19.83 24.06 6.57
C TRP A 365 19.40 24.98 5.42
N CYS A 366 18.66 26.05 5.72
CA CYS A 366 18.26 27.03 4.71
C CYS A 366 19.48 27.69 4.05
N LYS A 367 20.52 28.05 4.82
CA LYS A 367 21.76 28.63 4.29
C LYS A 367 22.53 27.65 3.41
N GLU A 368 22.57 26.37 3.76
CA GLU A 368 23.22 25.33 2.95
C GLU A 368 22.54 25.13 1.60
N ARG A 369 21.20 25.18 1.55
CA ARG A 369 20.42 25.10 0.31
C ARG A 369 20.46 26.37 -0.55
N ALA A 370 20.56 27.54 0.08
CA ALA A 370 20.65 28.81 -0.63
C ALA A 370 22.00 29.03 -1.32
N ARG A 371 23.03 28.22 -1.01
CA ARG A 371 24.30 28.28 -1.74
C ARG A 371 24.04 27.84 -3.19
N PRO A 372 24.34 28.66 -4.20
CA PRO A 372 24.25 28.23 -5.59
C PRO A 372 25.11 26.97 -5.75
N ARG A 373 24.54 25.92 -6.37
CA ARG A 373 25.29 24.72 -6.77
C ARG A 373 26.29 25.11 -7.86
N CYS A 374 27.35 25.82 -7.51
CA CYS A 374 28.49 26.05 -8.40
C CYS A 374 29.22 24.72 -8.56
N GLY A 375 29.03 24.05 -9.70
CA GLY A 375 29.83 22.87 -10.05
C GLY A 375 29.22 21.95 -11.09
N VAL A 376 29.06 22.42 -12.34
CA VAL A 376 29.54 21.61 -13.46
C VAL A 376 30.95 22.13 -13.74
N GLN A 377 31.96 21.35 -13.36
CA GLN A 377 33.33 21.58 -13.79
C GLN A 377 33.41 21.19 -15.27
N GLY A 378 33.48 22.19 -16.14
CA GLY A 378 33.61 22.00 -17.59
C GLY A 378 33.78 23.34 -18.28
N GLU A 379 35.05 23.73 -18.42
CA GLU A 379 35.60 24.81 -19.25
C GLU A 379 35.37 26.28 -18.84
N PRO A 380 36.44 27.11 -18.86
CA PRO A 380 36.32 28.54 -18.63
C PRO A 380 35.72 29.21 -19.87
N ALA A 381 34.51 29.76 -19.73
CA ALA A 381 33.95 30.66 -20.74
C ALA A 381 34.87 31.87 -20.90
N THR A 382 35.58 31.91 -22.03
CA THR A 382 36.32 33.08 -22.48
C THR A 382 35.37 34.25 -22.66
N PHE A 383 35.67 35.29 -21.91
CA PHE A 383 35.00 36.58 -21.89
C PHE A 383 35.13 37.26 -23.27
N CYS A 384 34.14 37.13 -24.15
CA CYS A 384 34.05 37.94 -25.36
C CYS A 384 33.50 39.34 -25.04
N LYS A 385 34.40 40.32 -24.97
CA LYS A 385 34.05 41.75 -25.07
C LYS A 385 33.47 42.01 -26.47
N ALA A 386 32.17 42.32 -26.54
CA ALA A 386 31.56 42.84 -27.75
C ALA A 386 31.93 44.33 -27.92
N THR A 387 32.81 44.62 -28.87
CA THR A 387 33.01 45.95 -29.45
C THR A 387 31.93 46.17 -30.50
N ALA A 388 31.16 47.23 -30.35
CA ALA A 388 30.16 47.66 -31.32
C ALA A 388 30.82 48.12 -32.64
N ARG A 389 30.38 47.56 -33.78
CA ARG A 389 30.43 48.24 -35.09
C ARG A 389 29.25 47.81 -35.97
N LYS A 390 28.54 48.82 -36.48
CA LYS A 390 27.50 48.76 -37.51
C LYS A 390 28.09 48.27 -38.84
N THR A 391 27.35 47.42 -39.55
CA THR A 391 26.98 47.53 -40.98
C THR A 391 26.00 46.40 -41.32
N GLY A 392 25.09 46.67 -42.26
CA GLY A 392 23.83 45.93 -42.45
C GLY A 392 23.90 44.66 -43.30
N GLY A 393 22.72 44.07 -43.50
CA GLY A 393 22.43 43.18 -44.62
C GLY A 393 22.13 41.72 -44.26
N GLN A 394 20.87 41.33 -44.52
CA GLN A 394 20.41 39.99 -44.92
C GLN A 394 20.43 38.81 -43.92
N GLY A 395 19.23 38.56 -43.38
CA GLY A 395 18.52 37.28 -43.28
C GLY A 395 19.27 35.98 -42.97
N CYS A 396 18.92 35.37 -41.82
CA CYS A 396 18.58 33.95 -41.78
C CYS A 396 17.74 33.61 -40.53
N CYS A 397 16.73 32.77 -40.73
CA CYS A 397 15.74 32.34 -39.74
C CYS A 397 16.31 31.31 -38.76
N CYS A 398 16.19 31.56 -37.45
CA CYS A 398 16.06 30.57 -36.40
C CYS A 398 15.20 31.18 -35.28
N GLU A 399 14.01 30.63 -35.07
CA GLU A 399 13.05 31.06 -34.04
C GLU A 399 13.55 30.68 -32.64
N ASN A 400 13.35 31.60 -31.70
CA ASN A 400 13.78 31.56 -30.30
C ASN A 400 12.70 30.91 -29.40
N GLU A 401 13.09 29.94 -28.58
CA GLU A 401 12.45 29.65 -27.29
C GLU A 401 13.50 29.63 -26.18
N ALA A 402 13.89 30.82 -25.72
CA ALA A 402 14.62 31.00 -24.46
C ALA A 402 14.44 32.45 -23.96
N SER A 403 13.23 32.82 -23.55
CA SER A 403 13.00 34.02 -22.72
C SER A 403 11.63 33.95 -22.05
N CYS A 404 11.54 33.23 -20.94
CA CYS A 404 10.43 33.42 -19.99
C CYS A 404 10.79 32.86 -18.61
N CYS A 405 11.79 33.46 -17.95
CA CYS A 405 12.03 33.27 -16.51
C CYS A 405 12.92 34.39 -15.97
N HIS A 406 12.56 35.66 -16.15
CA HIS A 406 13.08 36.76 -15.32
C HIS A 406 12.30 38.07 -15.47
N THR A 407 10.98 38.04 -15.31
CA THR A 407 10.23 39.28 -15.05
C THR A 407 8.91 38.96 -14.39
N LEU A 408 8.90 38.86 -13.07
CA LEU A 408 7.72 39.00 -12.20
C LEU A 408 8.25 39.02 -10.77
N PHE A 409 8.76 40.18 -10.33
CA PHE A 409 8.81 40.66 -8.95
C PHE A 409 9.70 41.92 -8.92
N CYS A 410 9.20 42.99 -9.51
CA CYS A 410 9.61 44.37 -9.22
C CYS A 410 8.42 45.27 -9.57
N ARG A 411 7.54 45.48 -8.60
CA ARG A 411 6.76 46.70 -8.54
C ARG A 411 6.69 47.14 -7.08
N GLU A 412 7.11 48.37 -6.90
CA GLU A 412 7.37 49.09 -5.66
C GLU A 412 6.10 49.22 -4.80
N GLU A 413 6.26 49.05 -3.49
CA GLU A 413 5.73 50.02 -2.53
C GLU A 413 6.86 50.35 -1.55
N GLU A 414 7.28 51.61 -1.59
CA GLU A 414 8.23 52.22 -0.68
C GLU A 414 7.64 52.26 0.73
N THR A 415 8.23 51.54 1.67
CA THR A 415 8.41 52.06 3.03
C THR A 415 9.71 51.52 3.60
N ALA A 416 10.62 52.46 3.90
CA ALA A 416 11.96 52.19 4.35
C ALA A 416 11.97 51.54 5.74
N HIS A 417 12.24 50.24 5.85
CA HIS A 417 12.69 49.59 7.08
C HIS A 417 13.82 48.57 6.79
N SER A 418 14.78 48.57 7.72
CA SER A 418 16.09 47.89 7.75
C SER A 418 16.22 46.50 7.08
N PRO A 419 17.32 46.18 6.36
CA PRO A 419 17.49 44.94 5.59
C PRO A 419 17.81 43.67 6.42
N HIS A 420 17.56 43.66 7.72
CA HIS A 420 17.86 42.51 8.59
C HIS A 420 16.66 41.63 8.99
N SER A 421 15.41 41.95 8.58
CA SER A 421 14.22 41.20 9.03
C SER A 421 13.58 40.24 8.02
N SER A 422 13.93 40.27 6.74
CA SER A 422 13.22 39.50 5.70
C SER A 422 13.57 38.00 5.67
N ALA A 423 14.78 37.63 6.06
CA ALA A 423 15.21 36.22 6.12
C ALA A 423 14.65 35.48 7.35
N GLU A 424 14.42 36.18 8.46
CA GLU A 424 13.87 35.60 9.69
C GLU A 424 12.35 35.42 9.60
N GLY A 425 11.63 36.34 8.94
CA GLY A 425 10.21 36.20 8.65
C GLY A 425 9.90 35.00 7.75
N PHE A 426 10.67 34.81 6.67
CA PHE A 426 10.55 33.67 5.76
C PHE A 426 10.92 32.32 6.43
N ALA A 427 11.85 32.33 7.38
CA ALA A 427 12.24 31.12 8.11
C ALA A 427 11.15 30.66 9.09
N SER A 428 10.45 31.61 9.72
CA SER A 428 9.34 31.36 10.66
C SER A 428 8.09 30.77 9.97
N GLU A 429 7.68 31.32 8.82
CA GLU A 429 6.52 30.81 8.05
C GLU A 429 6.69 29.35 7.61
N ARG A 430 7.90 28.96 7.19
CA ARG A 430 8.18 27.58 6.75
C ARG A 430 8.12 26.55 7.87
N ARG A 431 8.35 26.95 9.13
CA ARG A 431 8.31 26.06 10.30
C ARG A 431 6.89 25.67 10.70
N HIS A 432 5.94 26.60 10.57
CA HIS A 432 4.51 26.34 10.83
C HIS A 432 3.82 25.56 9.70
N ALA A 433 4.36 25.63 8.48
CA ALA A 433 3.81 24.95 7.31
C ALA A 433 3.78 23.42 7.47
N PHE A 434 4.80 22.78 8.06
CA PHE A 434 4.82 21.31 8.22
C PHE A 434 3.67 20.80 9.11
N VAL A 435 3.38 21.48 10.22
CA VAL A 435 2.27 21.12 11.13
C VAL A 435 0.93 21.35 10.43
N HIS A 436 0.81 22.45 9.67
CA HIS A 436 -0.42 22.74 8.94
C HIS A 436 -0.65 21.78 7.76
N LEU A 437 0.38 21.36 7.04
CA LEU A 437 0.31 20.46 5.88
C LEU A 437 0.04 19.01 6.26
N VAL A 438 0.55 18.56 7.41
CA VAL A 438 0.34 17.20 7.90
C VAL A 438 -1.01 17.04 8.63
N VAL A 439 -1.65 18.16 9.04
CA VAL A 439 -2.90 18.17 9.82
C VAL A 439 -4.13 18.67 9.03
N LYS A 440 -3.96 19.49 7.98
CA LYS A 440 -5.08 19.97 7.13
C LYS A 440 -5.45 19.03 5.98
N ASP A 441 -4.54 18.18 5.53
CA ASP A 441 -4.77 17.12 4.53
C ASP A 441 -4.91 15.75 5.21
#